data_AF-A0A6B2UZS0-F1
#
_entry.id   AF-A0A6B2UZS0-F1
#
_cell.length_a   1.000
_cell.length_b   1.000
_cell.length_c   1.000
_cell.angle_alpha   90.00
_cell.angle_beta   90.00
_cell.angle_gamma   90.00
#
_symmetry.space_group_name_H-M   'P 1'
#
loop_
_entity.id
_entity.type
_entity.pdbx_description
1 polymer ?
#
loop_
_entity_poly.entity_id
_entity_poly.type
_entity_poly.pdbx_seq_one_letter_code
_entity_poly.pdbx_strand_id
1 'polypeptide(L)'
;MPYDDDAPPLADLMPWSVAPPRLGRGWPTAPDDACLRARWEALLRAAGAERAALFEPTRARTAYSAVGQLPGRPGGTEKLIRASGPCPEP
;
A
#
# COMPACT_ATOMS: atom_id res chain seq x y z
N MET A 1 -14.41 -8.34 33.01
CA MET A 1 -13.80 -9.67 32.79
C MET A 1 -12.44 -9.63 33.45
N PRO A 2 -12.17 -10.45 34.48
CA PRO A 2 -10.83 -10.55 35.03
C PRO A 2 -9.91 -11.13 33.97
N TYR A 3 -8.71 -10.55 33.83
CA TYR A 3 -7.65 -11.13 33.02
C TYR A 3 -7.15 -12.37 33.77
N ASP A 4 -6.99 -13.50 33.07
CA ASP A 4 -6.45 -14.73 33.67
C ASP A 4 -4.94 -14.67 33.59
N ASP A 5 -4.28 -14.47 34.73
CA ASP A 5 -2.81 -14.32 34.82
C ASP A 5 -2.07 -15.63 34.52
N ASP A 6 -2.77 -16.78 34.53
CA ASP A 6 -2.21 -18.09 34.19
C ASP A 6 -2.34 -18.42 32.68
N ALA A 7 -2.96 -17.54 31.88
CA ALA A 7 -3.07 -17.75 30.44
C ALA A 7 -1.71 -17.60 29.73
N PRO A 8 -1.36 -18.49 28.79
CA PRO A 8 -0.11 -18.38 28.05
C PRO A 8 -0.07 -17.09 27.21
N PRO A 9 1.10 -16.43 27.12
CA PRO A 9 1.29 -15.26 26.27
C PRO A 9 0.90 -15.55 24.81
N LEU A 10 0.28 -14.57 24.14
CA LEU A 10 -0.11 -14.70 22.73
C LEU A 10 1.09 -15.02 21.82
N ALA A 11 2.27 -14.52 22.16
CA ALA A 11 3.51 -14.79 21.41
C ALA A 11 3.91 -16.28 21.44
N ASP A 12 3.60 -16.98 22.54
CA ASP A 12 3.91 -18.41 22.69
C ASP A 12 2.93 -19.26 21.89
N LEU A 13 1.68 -18.81 21.75
CA LEU A 13 0.67 -19.45 20.91
C LEU A 13 0.84 -19.13 19.42
N MET A 14 1.32 -17.92 19.09
CA MET A 14 1.46 -17.41 17.72
C MET A 14 2.88 -16.89 17.45
N PRO A 15 3.89 -17.78 17.35
CA PRO A 15 5.29 -17.41 17.20
C PRO A 15 5.63 -16.76 15.84
N TRP A 16 4.73 -16.88 14.86
CA TRP A 16 4.79 -16.22 13.56
C TRP A 16 3.99 -14.91 13.50
N SER A 17 3.51 -14.39 14.63
CA SER A 17 2.85 -13.09 14.66
C SER A 17 3.84 -12.00 14.24
N VAL A 18 3.46 -11.22 13.23
CA VAL A 18 4.22 -10.06 12.76
C VAL A 18 3.37 -8.81 12.93
N ALA A 19 4.03 -7.69 13.21
CA ALA A 19 3.35 -6.40 13.25
C ALA A 19 2.62 -6.13 11.92
N PRO A 20 1.42 -5.52 11.96
CA PRO A 20 0.68 -5.23 10.74
C PRO A 20 1.49 -4.31 9.81
N PRO A 21 1.29 -4.42 8.47
CA PRO A 21 1.95 -3.56 7.52
C PRO A 21 1.72 -2.08 7.81
N ARG A 22 2.80 -1.33 8.01
CA ARG A 22 2.77 0.13 8.14
C ARG A 22 2.96 0.75 6.77
N LEU A 23 1.85 0.98 6.07
CA LEU A 23 1.86 1.47 4.68
C LEU A 23 2.45 2.88 4.56
N GLY A 24 2.42 3.65 5.65
CA GLY A 24 3.00 5.00 5.74
C GLY A 24 2.30 6.04 4.89
N ARG A 25 1.18 5.68 4.25
CA ARG A 25 0.41 6.51 3.33
C ARG A 25 -1.01 5.98 3.22
N GLY A 26 -1.98 6.87 3.10
CA GLY A 26 -3.40 6.50 3.05
C GLY A 26 -3.91 6.13 1.65
N TRP A 27 -3.23 6.57 0.59
CA TRP A 27 -3.74 6.41 -0.78
C TRP A 27 -3.93 4.95 -1.28
N PRO A 28 -3.08 3.95 -0.93
CA PRO A 28 -3.25 2.57 -1.38
C PRO A 28 -4.29 1.78 -0.57
N THR A 29 -5.01 2.43 0.35
CA THR A 29 -6.06 1.82 1.18
C THR A 29 -7.29 2.70 1.22
N ALA A 30 -8.46 2.10 1.05
CA ALA A 30 -9.73 2.81 1.20
C ALA A 30 -10.78 1.87 1.81
N PRO A 31 -11.88 2.40 2.38
CA PRO A 31 -12.93 1.57 2.96
C PRO A 31 -13.73 0.77 1.93
N ASP A 32 -13.69 1.18 0.65
CA ASP A 32 -14.39 0.54 -0.45
C ASP A 32 -13.67 0.73 -1.80
N ASP A 33 -14.03 -0.09 -2.77
CA ASP A 33 -13.44 -0.13 -4.11
C ASP A 33 -13.71 1.16 -4.90
N ALA A 34 -14.87 1.80 -4.70
CA ALA A 34 -15.22 3.02 -5.41
C ALA A 34 -14.28 4.17 -5.01
N CYS A 35 -13.89 4.24 -3.74
CA CYS A 35 -12.88 5.17 -3.26
C CYS A 35 -11.51 4.94 -3.91
N LEU A 36 -11.10 3.68 -4.10
CA LEU A 36 -9.83 3.36 -4.78
C LEU A 36 -9.89 3.75 -6.27
N ARG A 37 -11.00 3.42 -6.95
CA ARG A 37 -11.23 3.79 -8.36
C ARG A 37 -11.22 5.32 -8.54
N ALA A 38 -11.91 6.07 -7.68
CA ALA A 38 -11.95 7.53 -7.74
C ALA A 38 -10.55 8.17 -7.53
N ARG A 39 -9.76 7.64 -6.59
CA ARG A 39 -8.37 8.09 -6.39
C ARG A 39 -7.49 7.77 -7.59
N TRP A 40 -7.68 6.60 -8.20
CA TRP A 40 -6.98 6.23 -9.43
C TRP A 40 -7.32 7.18 -10.59
N GLU A 41 -8.60 7.53 -10.76
CA GLU A 41 -9.00 8.51 -11.76
C GLU A 41 -8.37 9.89 -11.51
N ALA A 42 -8.39 10.36 -10.26
CA ALA A 42 -7.74 11.62 -9.90
C ALA A 42 -6.24 11.61 -10.22
N LEU A 43 -5.56 10.50 -9.92
CA LEU A 43 -4.16 10.29 -10.27
C LEU A 43 -3.90 10.38 -11.78
N LEU A 44 -4.77 9.79 -12.60
CA LEU A 44 -4.59 9.78 -14.06
C LEU A 44 -4.94 11.11 -14.71
N ARG A 45 -5.80 11.93 -14.10
CA ARG A 45 -6.12 13.29 -14.55
C ARG A 45 -4.99 14.28 -14.27
N ALA A 46 -4.24 14.09 -13.18
CA ALA A 46 -3.11 14.93 -12.81
C ALA A 46 -1.92 14.70 -13.76
N ALA A 47 -1.15 15.76 -14.01
CA ALA A 47 0.05 15.71 -14.85
C ALA A 47 1.28 16.34 -14.18
N GLY A 48 2.47 15.98 -14.66
CA GLY A 48 3.73 16.58 -14.24
C GLY A 48 3.93 16.60 -12.72
N ALA A 49 4.19 17.79 -12.18
CA ALA A 49 4.46 17.97 -10.75
C ALA A 49 3.24 17.68 -9.86
N GLU A 50 2.03 17.98 -10.32
CA GLU A 50 0.79 17.72 -9.59
C GLU A 50 0.63 16.22 -9.34
N ARG A 51 0.82 15.42 -10.40
CA ARG A 51 0.75 13.96 -10.31
C ARG A 51 1.78 13.40 -9.33
N ALA A 52 3.00 13.96 -9.31
CA ALA A 52 4.03 13.54 -8.37
C ALA A 52 3.67 13.91 -6.91
N ALA A 53 3.04 15.07 -6.70
CA ALA A 53 2.64 15.53 -5.37
C ALA A 53 1.57 14.63 -4.73
N LEU A 54 0.64 14.07 -5.52
CA LEU A 54 -0.39 13.12 -5.04
C LEU A 54 0.19 11.85 -4.39
N PHE A 55 1.45 11.52 -4.65
CA PHE A 55 2.12 10.35 -4.05
C PHE A 55 2.78 10.63 -2.70
N GLU A 56 2.78 11.88 -2.24
CA GLU A 56 3.47 12.31 -1.01
C GLU A 56 4.93 11.80 -0.97
N PRO A 57 5.77 12.21 -1.94
CA PRO A 57 7.10 11.65 -2.11
C PRO A 57 7.97 11.91 -0.87
N THR A 58 8.72 10.89 -0.46
CA THR A 58 9.68 10.98 0.63
C THR A 58 11.09 10.74 0.11
N ARG A 59 12.11 10.99 0.93
CA ARG A 59 13.51 10.65 0.58
C ARG A 59 13.68 9.18 0.18
N ALA A 60 12.85 8.29 0.74
CA ALA A 60 12.97 6.85 0.55
C ALA A 60 12.20 6.34 -0.67
N ARG A 61 11.10 7.00 -1.06
CA ARG A 61 10.19 6.52 -2.12
C ARG A 61 9.56 7.67 -2.89
N THR A 62 9.58 7.55 -4.23
CA THR A 62 8.96 8.49 -5.16
C THR A 62 8.18 7.74 -6.25
N ALA A 63 7.32 8.44 -6.98
CA ALA A 63 6.58 7.89 -8.13
C ALA A 63 7.49 7.42 -9.29
N TYR A 64 8.77 7.80 -9.25
CA TYR A 64 9.77 7.49 -10.28
C TYR A 64 10.63 6.26 -9.96
N SER A 65 10.49 5.70 -8.74
CA SER A 65 11.17 4.46 -8.34
C SER A 65 10.31 3.24 -8.65
N ALA A 66 10.91 2.23 -9.27
CA ALA A 66 10.37 0.88 -9.37
C ALA A 66 10.90 0.03 -8.20
N VAL A 67 10.17 -1.00 -7.78
CA VAL A 67 10.59 -1.93 -6.72
C VAL A 67 10.78 -3.33 -7.29
N GLY A 68 11.74 -4.05 -6.72
CA GLY A 68 11.88 -5.48 -6.98
C GLY A 68 10.60 -6.23 -6.65
N GLN A 69 10.33 -7.26 -7.43
CA GLN A 69 9.18 -8.12 -7.21
C GLN A 69 9.34 -9.01 -5.99
N LEU A 70 8.19 -9.40 -5.44
CA LEU A 70 8.16 -10.42 -4.40
C LEU A 70 8.38 -11.80 -5.05
N PRO A 71 9.14 -12.70 -4.40
CA PRO A 71 9.32 -14.07 -4.89
C PRO A 71 7.97 -14.75 -5.17
N GLY A 72 7.87 -15.43 -6.32
CA GLY A 72 6.68 -16.21 -6.70
C GLY A 72 5.52 -15.40 -7.29
N ARG A 73 5.66 -14.10 -7.54
CA ARG A 73 4.61 -13.26 -8.16
C ARG A 73 4.91 -12.97 -9.64
N PRO A 74 3.96 -13.16 -10.57
CA PRO A 74 4.12 -12.72 -11.95
C PRO A 74 3.96 -11.19 -12.09
N GLY A 75 4.78 -10.57 -12.96
CA GLY A 75 4.72 -9.13 -13.33
C GLY A 75 5.63 -8.24 -12.47
N GLY A 76 6.13 -7.11 -13.01
CA GLY A 76 7.03 -6.15 -12.33
C GLY A 76 6.27 -5.01 -11.61
N THR A 77 6.88 -4.34 -10.61
CA THR A 77 6.31 -3.07 -10.11
C THR A 77 6.86 -1.92 -10.95
N GLU A 78 6.07 -1.45 -11.91
CA GLU A 78 6.47 -0.33 -12.74
C GLU A 78 6.51 0.98 -11.94
N LYS A 79 7.15 1.99 -12.52
CA LYS A 79 7.16 3.34 -11.97
C LYS A 79 5.73 3.88 -12.00
N LEU A 80 5.17 4.22 -10.83
CA LEU A 80 3.80 4.73 -10.69
C LEU A 80 3.53 5.98 -11.53
N ILE A 81 4.55 6.79 -11.83
CA ILE A 81 4.42 7.94 -12.72
C ILE A 81 4.02 7.55 -14.16
N ARG A 82 4.32 6.31 -14.58
CA ARG A 82 3.98 5.76 -15.89
C ARG A 82 2.61 5.07 -15.91
N ALA A 83 1.94 4.99 -14.77
CA ALA A 83 0.66 4.29 -14.69
C ALA A 83 -0.37 4.89 -15.68
N SER A 84 -1.13 4.02 -16.30
CA SER A 84 -2.16 4.35 -17.29
C SER A 84 -3.20 3.23 -17.33
N GLY A 85 -4.36 3.50 -17.93
CA GLY A 85 -5.42 2.50 -18.06
C GLY A 85 -6.36 2.43 -16.86
N PRO A 86 -7.30 1.48 -16.85
CA PRO A 86 -8.27 1.36 -15.75
C PRO A 86 -7.59 1.07 -14.42
N CYS A 87 -8.27 1.40 -13.32
CA CYS A 87 -7.82 1.00 -11.99
C CYS A 87 -7.67 -0.53 -11.96
N PRO A 88 -6.54 -1.08 -11.49
CA PRO A 88 -6.46 -2.51 -11.20
C PRO A 88 -7.59 -2.92 -10.27
N GLU A 89 -8.08 -4.15 -10.43
CA GLU A 89 -9.09 -4.69 -9.50
C GLU A 89 -8.48 -4.76 -8.08
N PRO A 90 -9.11 -4.10 -7.09
CA PRO A 90 -8.62 -4.03 -5.71
C PRO A 90 -8.76 -5.34 -4.93
#